data_AF-A0A7S1DMW5-F1
#
_entry.id   AF-A0A7S1DMW5-F1
#
_cell.length_a   1.000
_cell.length_b   1.000
_cell.length_c   1.000
_cell.angle_alpha   90.00
_cell.angle_beta   90.00
_cell.angle_gamma   90.00
#
_symmetry.space_group_name_H-M   'P 1'
#
loop_
_entity.id
_entity.type
_entity.pdbx_description
1 polymer ?
#
loop_
_entity_poly.entity_id
_entity_poly.type
_entity_poly.pdbx_seq_one_letter_code
_entity_poly.pdbx_strand_id
1 'polypeptide(L)'
;MRAPGECITAVRLRANLCIASTVLGKIFIFNVDSRAIIADIQAHARACAAIAIHPLNLVIASVSEDTHWVVWNLDRVEKQEIEAIASGTVKDKMLCGVSFTGERGKDLHLAAFDSEYIFHLEGDPVPG
;
A
#
# COMPACT_ATOMS: atom_id res chain seq x y z
N MET A 1 -1.20 20.43 0.14
CA MET A 1 -1.78 19.29 -0.60
C MET A 1 -3.21 19.10 -0.13
N ARG A 2 -4.16 18.80 -1.03
CA ARG A 2 -5.56 18.51 -0.69
C ARG A 2 -5.94 17.19 -1.34
N ALA A 3 -6.30 16.20 -0.54
CA ALA A 3 -6.93 14.98 -1.06
C ALA A 3 -8.33 15.33 -1.62
N PRO A 4 -8.82 14.65 -2.67
CA PRO A 4 -10.02 15.04 -3.43
C PRO A 4 -11.37 14.86 -2.71
N GLY A 5 -11.47 15.19 -1.42
CA GLY A 5 -12.70 15.08 -0.63
C GLY A 5 -13.03 13.65 -0.18
N GLU A 6 -12.11 12.72 -0.36
CA GLU A 6 -12.23 11.34 0.11
C GLU A 6 -11.64 11.21 1.53
N CYS A 7 -12.26 10.38 2.37
CA CYS A 7 -11.72 10.08 3.70
C CYS A 7 -10.43 9.27 3.56
N ILE A 8 -9.36 9.77 4.18
CA ILE A 8 -8.06 9.11 4.21
C ILE A 8 -8.03 8.09 5.35
N THR A 9 -7.60 6.87 5.05
CA THR A 9 -7.48 5.76 6.02
C THR A 9 -6.07 5.65 6.57
N ALA A 10 -5.04 5.92 5.75
CA ALA A 10 -3.65 5.94 6.18
C ALA A 10 -2.81 6.90 5.33
N VAL A 11 -1.71 7.38 5.92
CA VAL A 11 -0.70 8.21 5.26
C VAL A 11 0.69 7.65 5.56
N ARG A 12 1.56 7.63 4.56
CA ARG A 12 2.98 7.31 4.68
C ARG A 12 3.82 8.31 3.90
N LEU A 13 5.02 8.60 4.40
CA LEU A 13 5.95 9.55 3.81
C LEU A 13 7.26 8.86 3.44
N ARG A 14 7.83 9.21 2.29
CA ARG A 14 9.18 8.83 1.90
C ARG A 14 9.80 9.89 1.01
N ALA A 15 10.91 10.46 1.46
CA ALA A 15 11.54 11.60 0.80
C ALA A 15 10.50 12.70 0.52
N ASN A 16 10.30 13.06 -0.75
CA ASN A 16 9.33 14.06 -1.21
C ASN A 16 7.97 13.47 -1.59
N LEU A 17 7.72 12.18 -1.34
CA LEU A 17 6.44 11.53 -1.63
C LEU A 17 5.58 11.41 -0.37
N CYS A 18 4.31 11.73 -0.52
CA CYS A 18 3.25 11.41 0.43
C CYS A 18 2.28 10.43 -0.23
N ILE A 19 2.14 9.25 0.36
CA ILE A 19 1.22 8.20 -0.10
C ILE A 19 0.05 8.16 0.87
N ALA A 20 -1.16 8.28 0.37
CA ALA A 20 -2.38 8.27 1.17
C ALA A 20 -3.41 7.29 0.60
N SER A 21 -3.92 6.39 1.43
CA SER A 21 -5.01 5.47 1.05
C SER A 21 -6.37 6.02 1.47
N THR A 22 -7.44 5.57 0.81
CA THR A 22 -8.81 6.06 1.08
C THR A 22 -9.82 4.96 1.36
N VAL A 23 -10.94 5.36 1.97
CA VAL A 23 -12.10 4.50 2.22
C VAL A 23 -12.77 3.97 0.95
N LEU A 24 -12.46 4.53 -0.22
CA LEU A 24 -12.95 4.09 -1.53
C LEU A 24 -11.97 3.17 -2.26
N GLY A 25 -10.93 2.69 -1.57
CA GLY A 25 -9.96 1.76 -2.14
C GLY A 25 -8.92 2.41 -3.05
N LYS A 26 -8.82 3.74 -3.03
CA LYS A 26 -7.78 4.46 -3.79
C LYS A 26 -6.51 4.66 -2.98
N ILE A 27 -5.42 4.81 -3.71
CA ILE A 27 -4.15 5.32 -3.19
C ILE A 27 -3.77 6.55 -4.01
N PHE A 28 -3.59 7.67 -3.33
CA PHE A 28 -3.07 8.90 -3.92
C PHE A 28 -1.59 9.05 -3.59
N ILE A 29 -0.81 9.46 -4.58
CA ILE A 29 0.59 9.82 -4.41
C ILE A 29 0.75 11.31 -4.70
N PHE A 30 1.25 12.03 -3.71
CA PHE A 30 1.53 13.45 -3.79
C PHE A 30 3.02 13.69 -3.80
N ASN A 31 3.45 14.65 -4.62
CA ASN A 31 4.73 15.28 -4.44
C ASN A 31 4.57 16.41 -3.40
N VAL A 32 5.33 16.32 -2.31
CA VAL A 32 5.23 17.22 -1.16
C VAL A 32 5.71 18.63 -1.52
N ASP A 33 6.74 18.73 -2.36
CA ASP A 33 7.35 20.00 -2.76
C ASP A 33 6.40 20.79 -3.67
N SER A 34 5.88 20.15 -4.72
CA SER A 34 4.92 20.77 -5.65
C SER A 34 3.50 20.86 -5.06
N ARG A 35 3.23 20.13 -3.98
CA ARG A 35 1.93 20.02 -3.30
C ARG A 35 0.81 19.49 -4.20
N ALA A 36 1.16 18.78 -5.27
CA ALA A 36 0.26 18.25 -6.26
C ALA A 36 0.14 16.71 -6.18
N ILE A 37 -1.00 16.19 -6.63
CA ILE A 37 -1.15 14.75 -6.90
C ILE A 37 -0.35 14.46 -8.17
N ILE A 38 0.56 13.49 -8.08
CA ILE A 38 1.33 13.03 -9.25
C ILE A 38 0.77 11.72 -9.80
N ALA A 39 0.09 10.93 -8.97
CA ALA A 39 -0.61 9.73 -9.41
C ALA A 39 -1.76 9.35 -8.48
N ASP A 40 -2.73 8.60 -9.02
CA ASP A 40 -3.77 7.90 -8.26
C ASP A 40 -3.94 6.47 -8.77
N ILE A 41 -4.24 5.55 -7.85
CA ILE A 41 -4.37 4.12 -8.11
C ILE A 41 -5.71 3.65 -7.56
N GLN A 42 -6.54 3.02 -8.38
CA GLN A 42 -7.67 2.22 -7.88
C GLN A 42 -7.14 0.86 -7.40
N ALA A 43 -6.64 0.83 -6.18
CA ALA A 43 -5.92 -0.33 -5.63
C ALA A 43 -6.86 -1.46 -5.21
N HIS A 44 -8.06 -1.11 -4.72
CA HIS A 44 -8.95 -2.03 -4.02
C HIS A 44 -10.42 -1.77 -4.36
N ALA A 45 -11.26 -2.80 -4.23
CA ALA A 45 -12.71 -2.70 -4.45
C ALA A 45 -13.48 -2.19 -3.23
N ARG A 46 -12.83 -2.21 -2.06
CA ARG A 46 -13.33 -1.70 -0.77
C ARG A 46 -12.28 -0.79 -0.13
N ALA A 47 -12.55 -0.32 1.09
CA ALA A 47 -11.64 0.54 1.83
C ALA A 47 -10.23 -0.04 1.88
N CYS A 48 -9.26 0.72 1.37
CA CYS A 48 -7.86 0.41 1.53
C CYS A 48 -7.50 0.76 2.98
N ALA A 49 -7.45 -0.24 3.84
CA ALA A 49 -7.41 -0.05 5.29
C ALA A 49 -6.02 0.36 5.79
N ALA A 50 -4.96 -0.14 5.17
CA ALA A 50 -3.60 0.18 5.55
C ALA A 50 -2.63 0.12 4.36
N ILE A 51 -1.55 0.89 4.51
CA ILE A 51 -0.39 0.89 3.60
C ILE A 51 0.91 0.79 4.41
N ALA A 52 1.92 0.15 3.81
CA ALA A 52 3.28 0.09 4.32
C ALA A 52 4.27 0.49 3.23
N ILE A 53 5.37 1.13 3.60
CA ILE A 53 6.48 1.44 2.70
C ILE A 53 7.58 0.42 2.94
N HIS A 54 8.13 -0.14 1.87
CA HIS A 54 9.26 -1.04 1.95
C HIS A 54 10.52 -0.29 2.45
N PRO A 55 11.32 -0.88 3.36
CA PRO A 55 12.41 -0.16 4.03
C PRO A 55 13.52 0.33 3.11
N LEU A 56 13.79 -0.39 2.01
CA LEU A 56 14.92 -0.12 1.10
C LEU A 56 14.49 0.35 -0.28
N ASN A 57 13.67 -0.42 -0.99
CA ASN A 57 13.20 -0.14 -2.35
C ASN A 57 11.96 0.77 -2.38
N LEU A 58 11.75 1.58 -3.43
CA LEU A 58 10.60 2.50 -3.55
C LEU A 58 9.32 1.74 -3.92
N VAL A 59 8.91 0.88 -3.00
CA VAL A 59 7.78 -0.05 -3.10
C VAL A 59 6.85 0.18 -1.92
N ILE A 60 5.55 0.00 -2.16
CA ILE A 60 4.54 0.03 -1.11
C ILE A 60 3.72 -1.25 -1.12
N ALA A 61 3.19 -1.64 0.04
CA ALA A 61 2.17 -2.65 0.17
C ALA A 61 0.87 -2.00 0.63
N SER A 62 -0.26 -2.48 0.13
CA SER A 62 -1.60 -2.06 0.52
C SER A 62 -2.47 -3.25 0.85
N VAL A 63 -3.42 -3.06 1.77
CA VAL A 63 -4.41 -4.07 2.16
C VAL A 63 -5.81 -3.47 2.27
N SER A 64 -6.81 -4.32 2.16
CA SER A 64 -8.21 -3.90 2.13
C SER A 64 -9.17 -4.88 2.78
N GLU A 65 -10.34 -4.35 3.13
CA GLU A 65 -11.50 -5.14 3.54
C GLU A 65 -12.04 -6.06 2.43
N ASP A 66 -11.59 -5.89 1.18
CA ASP A 66 -11.88 -6.81 0.08
C ASP A 66 -11.06 -8.12 0.13
N THR A 67 -10.34 -8.35 1.23
CA THR A 67 -9.48 -9.51 1.50
C THR A 67 -8.17 -9.56 0.73
N HIS A 68 -7.87 -8.57 -0.12
CA HIS A 68 -6.67 -8.55 -0.95
C HIS A 68 -5.55 -7.73 -0.33
N TRP A 69 -4.34 -8.17 -0.63
CA TRP A 69 -3.12 -7.40 -0.48
C TRP A 69 -2.47 -7.19 -1.85
N VAL A 70 -1.84 -6.03 -2.07
CA VAL A 70 -1.15 -5.70 -3.32
C VAL A 70 0.14 -4.96 -3.01
N VAL A 71 1.19 -5.24 -3.78
CA VAL A 71 2.49 -4.59 -3.71
C VAL A 71 2.73 -3.82 -5.01
N TRP A 72 3.16 -2.57 -4.87
CA TRP A 72 3.25 -1.60 -5.97
C TRP A 72 4.67 -1.06 -6.09
N ASN A 73 5.25 -1.10 -7.29
CA ASN A 73 6.50 -0.43 -7.59
C ASN A 73 6.23 1.04 -7.97
N LEU A 74 6.89 1.96 -7.26
CA LEU A 74 6.79 3.41 -7.45
C LEU A 74 8.09 4.04 -8.00
N ASP A 75 9.07 3.26 -8.45
CA ASP A 75 10.35 3.75 -9.02
C ASP A 75 10.15 4.73 -10.18
N ARG A 76 9.03 4.60 -10.90
CA ARG A 76 8.69 5.44 -12.06
C ARG A 76 7.45 6.29 -11.86
N VAL A 77 7.11 6.58 -10.61
CA VAL A 77 5.92 7.37 -10.26
C VAL A 77 5.90 8.78 -10.87
N GLU A 78 7.06 9.40 -11.07
CA GLU A 78 7.18 10.72 -11.72
C GLU A 78 6.74 10.67 -13.21
N LYS A 79 6.78 9.49 -13.84
CA LYS A 79 6.23 9.24 -15.18
C LYS A 79 4.80 8.71 -15.16
N GLN A 80 4.19 8.64 -13.96
CA GLN A 80 2.88 8.02 -13.74
C GLN A 80 2.83 6.53 -14.13
N GLU A 81 3.99 5.88 -14.17
CA GLU A 81 4.14 4.44 -14.41
C GLU A 81 4.19 3.75 -13.05
N ILE A 82 3.07 3.14 -12.64
CA ILE A 82 2.95 2.40 -11.38
C ILE A 82 2.47 0.98 -11.70
N GLU A 83 3.18 -0.01 -11.20
CA GLU A 83 2.94 -1.41 -11.51
C GLU A 83 2.64 -2.19 -10.24
N ALA A 84 1.59 -3.01 -10.28
CA ALA A 84 1.38 -4.05 -9.27
C ALA A 84 2.36 -5.20 -9.56
N ILE A 85 3.30 -5.43 -8.64
CA ILE A 85 4.37 -6.42 -8.80
C ILE A 85 4.09 -7.74 -8.07
N ALA A 86 3.23 -7.69 -7.05
CA ALA A 86 2.73 -8.88 -6.37
C ALA A 86 1.33 -8.61 -5.81
N SER A 87 0.50 -9.64 -5.73
CA SER A 87 -0.81 -9.55 -5.08
C SER A 87 -1.28 -10.92 -4.62
N GLY A 88 -2.23 -10.92 -3.71
CA GLY A 88 -2.88 -12.13 -3.24
C GLY A 88 -4.05 -11.83 -2.34
N THR A 89 -4.59 -12.89 -1.75
CA THR A 89 -5.76 -12.82 -0.87
C THR A 89 -5.55 -13.69 0.35
N VAL A 90 -6.08 -13.24 1.49
CA VAL A 90 -6.28 -14.09 2.66
C VAL A 90 -7.77 -14.39 2.72
N LYS A 91 -8.13 -15.61 2.32
CA LYS A 91 -9.53 -16.01 2.11
C LYS A 91 -10.38 -15.72 3.36
N ASP A 92 -11.52 -15.06 3.13
CA ASP A 92 -12.52 -14.73 4.15
C ASP A 92 -11.98 -13.87 5.31
N LYS A 93 -10.92 -13.08 5.06
CA LYS A 93 -10.33 -12.17 6.05
C LYS A 93 -10.30 -10.73 5.55
N MET A 94 -11.02 -9.84 6.23
CA MET A 94 -10.94 -8.41 5.97
C MET A 94 -9.62 -7.86 6.52
N LEU A 95 -8.67 -7.55 5.64
CA LEU A 95 -7.34 -7.12 6.05
C LEU A 95 -7.37 -5.66 6.52
N CYS A 96 -6.73 -5.39 7.66
CA CYS A 96 -6.75 -4.08 8.31
C CYS A 96 -5.35 -3.56 8.68
N GLY A 97 -4.31 -4.36 8.51
CA GLY A 97 -2.93 -3.95 8.78
C GLY A 97 -1.93 -4.68 7.90
N VAL A 98 -0.83 -4.01 7.57
CA VAL A 98 0.27 -4.54 6.76
C VAL A 98 1.61 -3.96 7.21
N SER A 99 2.65 -4.78 7.21
CA SER A 99 4.04 -4.35 7.41
C SER A 99 4.99 -5.23 6.59
N PHE A 100 6.02 -4.61 6.03
CA PHE A 100 7.19 -5.36 5.56
C PHE A 100 7.98 -5.88 6.75
N THR A 101 8.49 -7.11 6.63
CA THR A 101 9.29 -7.80 7.64
C THR A 101 10.39 -8.62 6.98
N GLY A 102 11.14 -9.38 7.77
CA GLY A 102 12.23 -10.21 7.29
C GLY A 102 13.50 -9.41 6.95
N GLU A 103 14.55 -10.12 6.55
CA GLU A 103 15.79 -9.50 6.12
C GLU A 103 15.53 -8.63 4.88
N ARG A 104 15.97 -7.36 4.92
CA ARG A 104 15.80 -6.37 3.85
C ARG A 104 14.34 -6.03 3.46
N GLY A 105 13.33 -6.52 4.17
CA GLY A 105 11.92 -6.25 3.86
C GLY A 105 11.27 -7.25 2.89
N LYS A 106 11.87 -8.44 2.74
CA LYS A 106 11.43 -9.47 1.78
C LYS A 106 10.08 -10.12 2.11
N ASP A 107 9.56 -9.99 3.33
CA ASP A 107 8.33 -10.67 3.75
C ASP A 107 7.24 -9.64 4.10
N LEU A 108 5.98 -10.10 4.19
CA LEU A 108 4.84 -9.30 4.64
C LEU A 108 4.14 -9.92 5.84
N HIS A 109 3.79 -9.10 6.82
CA HIS A 109 2.87 -9.46 7.90
C HIS A 109 1.56 -8.72 7.73
N LEU A 110 0.45 -9.45 7.79
CA LEU A 110 -0.89 -8.92 7.63
C LEU A 110 -1.71 -9.12 8.90
N ALA A 111 -2.47 -8.11 9.30
CA ALA A 111 -3.50 -8.22 10.32
C ALA A 111 -4.87 -8.21 9.65
N ALA A 112 -5.82 -8.94 10.23
CA ALA A 112 -7.20 -8.97 9.77
C ALA A 112 -8.15 -8.60 10.91
N PHE A 113 -9.28 -7.98 10.54
CA PHE A 113 -10.36 -7.70 11.46
C PHE A 113 -10.89 -9.01 12.07
N ASP A 114 -11.11 -8.99 13.39
CA ASP A 114 -11.63 -10.13 14.14
C ASP A 114 -10.83 -11.44 13.92
N SER A 115 -9.50 -11.31 13.95
CA SER A 115 -8.58 -12.43 13.80
C SER A 115 -7.56 -12.43 14.94
N GLU A 116 -7.37 -13.58 15.55
CA GLU A 116 -6.33 -13.80 16.57
C GLU A 116 -4.94 -14.05 15.95
N TYR A 117 -4.86 -14.16 14.62
CA TYR A 117 -3.66 -14.46 13.88
C TYR A 117 -3.12 -13.25 13.12
N ILE A 118 -1.78 -13.16 13.09
CA ILE A 118 -1.02 -12.38 12.11
C ILE A 118 -0.60 -13.32 10.99
N PHE A 119 -0.93 -12.97 9.76
CA PHE A 119 -0.62 -13.76 8.58
C PHE A 119 0.76 -13.37 8.07
N HIS A 120 1.68 -14.33 8.02
CA HIS A 120 3.01 -14.15 7.44
C HIS A 120 2.99 -14.62 5.98
N LEU A 121 3.47 -13.79 5.07
CA LEU A 121 3.67 -14.11 3.67
C LEU A 121 5.17 -14.12 3.40
N GLU A 122 5.70 -15.31 3.13
CA GLU A 122 7.09 -15.51 2.75
C GLU A 122 7.31 -15.22 1.27
N GLY A 123 8.46 -14.59 0.97
CA GLY A 123 8.97 -14.47 -0.39
C GLY A 123 8.98 -13.03 -0.88
N ASP A 124 10.12 -12.63 -1.47
CA ASP A 124 10.42 -11.26 -1.88
C ASP A 124 9.37 -10.74 -2.87
N PRO A 125 8.41 -9.89 -2.43
CA PRO A 125 7.44 -9.33 -3.35
C PRO A 125 8.08 -8.24 -4.21
N VAL A 126 9.36 -7.91 -3.96
CA VAL A 126 10.14 -6.92 -4.69
C VAL A 126 11.22 -7.64 -5.52
N PRO A 127 11.22 -7.50 -6.85
CA PRO A 127 12.34 -7.99 -7.65
C PRO A 127 13.65 -7.34 -7.18
N GLY A 128 14.67 -8.18 -6.94
CA GLY A 128 16.02 -7.74 -6.55
C GLY A 128 16.79 -7.01 -7.64
#